data_AF-A0A1B8ZC22-F1
#
_entry.id   AF-A0A1B8ZC22-F1
#
_cell.length_a   1.000
_cell.length_b   1.000
_cell.length_c   1.000
_cell.angle_alpha   90.00
_cell.angle_beta   90.00
_cell.angle_gamma   90.00
#
_symmetry.space_group_name_H-M   'P 1'
#
loop_
_entity.id
_entity.type
_entity.pdbx_description
1 polymer ?
#
loop_
_entity_poly.entity_id
_entity_poly.type
_entity_poly.pdbx_seq_one_letter_code
_entity_poly.pdbx_strand_id
1 'polypeptide(L)'
;MDQVFKTFKVLKKSGHLAINSSDAISIPAEKNEYTYSANLDSEPVYIFFDQENNDRNQVVLIEDGRRMGAIMENSFGIEYFITNVNFNYLLAINWYSIEGVGSAVNWMKNLIEEE
;
A
#
# COMPACT_ATOMS: atom_id res chain seq x y z
N MET A 1 -7.46 -9.78 -8.19
CA MET A 1 -7.25 -8.39 -7.72
C MET A 1 -8.31 -7.40 -8.20
N ASP A 2 -8.98 -7.64 -9.34
CA ASP A 2 -10.01 -6.72 -9.86
C ASP A 2 -11.14 -6.35 -8.87
N GLN A 3 -11.56 -7.28 -8.01
CA GLN A 3 -12.55 -7.01 -6.96
C GLN A 3 -12.03 -6.02 -5.89
N VAL A 4 -10.77 -6.16 -5.46
CA VAL A 4 -10.12 -5.26 -4.49
C VAL A 4 -10.07 -3.85 -5.05
N PHE A 5 -9.66 -3.71 -6.31
CA PHE A 5 -9.61 -2.41 -6.99
C PHE A 5 -10.97 -1.74 -7.15
N LYS A 6 -12.01 -2.52 -7.42
CA LYS A 6 -13.37 -2.01 -7.48
C LYS A 6 -13.86 -1.55 -6.11
N THR A 7 -13.60 -2.35 -5.06
CA THR A 7 -13.99 -2.02 -3.68
C THR A 7 -13.33 -0.72 -3.20
N PHE A 8 -12.04 -0.55 -3.49
CA PHE A 8 -11.26 0.59 -3.01
C PHE A 8 -11.15 1.76 -4.00
N LYS A 9 -11.82 1.69 -5.15
CA LYS A 9 -11.85 2.76 -6.17
C LYS A 9 -10.44 3.18 -6.62
N VAL A 10 -9.58 2.20 -6.93
CA VAL A 10 -8.22 2.46 -7.42
C VAL A 10 -8.25 3.22 -8.74
N LEU A 11 -7.49 4.31 -8.83
CA LEU A 11 -7.40 5.20 -9.98
C LEU A 11 -6.39 4.70 -11.02
N LYS A 12 -5.22 4.30 -10.54
CA LYS A 12 -4.09 3.88 -11.37
C LYS A 12 -3.53 2.57 -10.85
N LYS A 13 -3.41 1.60 -11.75
CA LYS A 13 -2.93 0.23 -11.46
C LYS A 13 -1.53 -0.06 -12.01
N SER A 14 -0.96 0.90 -12.73
CA SER A 14 0.41 0.91 -13.26
C SER A 14 0.90 2.36 -13.34
N GLY A 15 2.15 2.61 -12.97
CA GLY A 15 2.79 3.93 -13.11
C GLY A 15 2.10 5.05 -12.34
N HIS A 16 2.70 5.48 -11.24
CA HIS A 16 2.10 6.39 -10.26
C HIS A 16 0.82 5.78 -9.67
N LEU A 17 0.96 4.61 -9.04
CA LEU A 17 -0.15 3.89 -8.39
C LEU A 17 -0.92 4.81 -7.44
N ALA A 18 -2.25 4.82 -7.54
CA ALA A 18 -3.07 5.79 -6.83
C ALA A 18 -4.48 5.26 -6.50
N ILE A 19 -4.99 5.66 -5.35
CA ILE A 19 -6.31 5.36 -4.79
C ILE A 19 -7.12 6.67 -4.77
N ASN A 20 -7.93 6.91 -5.80
CA ASN A 20 -8.79 8.12 -5.87
C ASN A 20 -10.10 7.88 -5.12
N SER A 21 -10.00 7.75 -3.80
CA SER A 21 -11.15 7.71 -2.89
C SER A 21 -11.17 8.96 -2.02
N SER A 22 -12.35 9.56 -1.84
CA SER A 22 -12.57 10.65 -0.86
C SER A 22 -12.18 10.24 0.57
N ASP A 23 -12.15 8.95 0.81
CA ASP A 23 -11.93 8.36 2.13
C ASP A 23 -10.47 7.88 2.29
N ALA A 24 -9.62 8.09 1.28
CA ALA A 24 -8.21 7.77 1.35
C ALA A 24 -7.42 8.89 2.06
N ILE A 25 -6.40 8.49 2.80
CA ILE A 25 -5.38 9.37 3.35
C ILE A 25 -4.11 9.23 2.54
N SER A 26 -3.40 10.34 2.34
CA SER A 26 -2.12 10.38 1.66
C SER A 26 -1.05 10.97 2.58
N ILE A 27 0.09 10.30 2.69
CA ILE A 27 1.28 10.79 3.40
C ILE A 27 2.49 10.84 2.44
N PRO A 28 3.48 11.71 2.67
CA PRO A 28 4.66 11.81 1.81
C PRO A 28 5.50 10.52 1.83
N ALA A 29 5.86 10.00 0.66
CA ALA A 29 6.67 8.77 0.57
C ALA A 29 8.11 8.98 1.08
N GLU A 30 8.73 10.14 0.79
CA GLU A 30 10.13 10.45 1.13
C GLU A 30 10.51 10.19 2.59
N LYS A 31 9.59 10.45 3.52
CA LYS A 31 9.82 10.26 4.97
C LYS A 31 9.37 8.90 5.50
N ASN A 32 8.55 8.17 4.73
CA ASN A 32 7.75 7.06 5.23
C ASN A 32 7.98 5.73 4.51
N GLU A 33 8.56 5.72 3.30
CA GLU A 33 8.56 4.55 2.40
C GLU A 33 9.12 3.25 3.00
N TYR A 34 10.06 3.33 3.96
CA TYR A 34 10.63 2.15 4.64
C TYR A 34 10.20 2.00 6.10
N THR A 35 9.42 2.94 6.63
CA THR A 35 9.04 2.98 8.06
C THR A 35 7.54 2.83 8.29
N TYR A 36 6.68 3.22 7.33
CA TYR A 36 5.22 3.18 7.48
C TYR A 36 4.73 1.79 7.93
N SER A 37 5.33 0.75 7.35
CA SER A 37 4.89 -0.63 7.56
C SER A 37 5.01 -1.10 9.01
N ALA A 38 5.87 -0.46 9.83
CA ALA A 38 5.98 -0.79 11.25
C ALA A 38 4.67 -0.57 12.03
N ASN A 39 3.76 0.24 11.49
CA ASN A 39 2.43 0.52 12.04
C ASN A 39 1.34 -0.46 11.58
N LEU A 40 1.68 -1.39 10.68
CA LEU A 40 0.75 -2.46 10.30
C LEU A 40 0.58 -3.45 11.46
N ASP A 41 -0.56 -4.13 11.46
CA ASP A 41 -0.76 -5.26 12.35
C ASP A 41 0.22 -6.39 11.99
N SER A 42 0.57 -7.21 12.99
CA SER A 42 1.36 -8.43 12.79
C SER A 42 0.52 -9.51 12.13
N GLU A 43 0.20 -9.33 10.85
CA GLU A 43 -0.63 -10.24 10.06
C GLU A 43 -0.06 -10.47 8.65
N PRO A 44 -0.47 -11.55 7.96
CA PRO A 44 -0.10 -11.75 6.58
C PRO A 44 -0.71 -10.71 5.65
N VAL A 45 0.08 -10.26 4.68
CA VAL A 45 -0.33 -9.28 3.67
C VAL A 45 0.00 -9.76 2.26
N TYR A 46 -0.84 -9.38 1.31
CA TYR A 46 -0.54 -9.49 -0.11
C TYR A 46 0.15 -8.22 -0.57
N ILE A 47 1.32 -8.37 -1.19
CA ILE A 47 1.94 -7.35 -2.04
C ILE A 47 1.69 -7.69 -3.50
N PHE A 48 1.40 -6.68 -4.30
CA PHE A 48 1.29 -6.83 -5.74
C PHE A 48 1.70 -5.54 -6.45
N PHE A 49 2.33 -5.71 -7.61
CA PHE A 49 2.92 -4.63 -8.40
C PHE A 49 1.94 -4.21 -9.51
N ASP A 50 2.47 -3.69 -10.62
CA ASP A 50 1.71 -3.37 -11.83
C ASP A 50 0.63 -4.43 -12.15
N GLN A 51 -0.63 -4.01 -12.24
CA GLN A 51 -1.75 -4.90 -12.54
C GLN A 51 -2.36 -4.69 -13.94
N GLU A 52 -1.69 -3.95 -14.81
CA GLU A 52 -2.09 -3.74 -16.22
C GLU A 52 -1.27 -4.60 -17.19
N ASN A 53 -0.06 -5.01 -16.81
CA ASN A 53 0.89 -5.72 -17.66
C ASN A 53 1.11 -7.19 -17.24
N ASN A 54 2.36 -7.69 -17.35
CA ASN A 54 2.71 -9.10 -17.16
C ASN A 54 2.44 -9.62 -15.73
N ASP A 55 2.44 -8.73 -14.73
CA ASP A 55 2.26 -9.07 -13.32
C ASP A 55 0.78 -9.07 -12.88
N ARG A 56 -0.14 -8.95 -13.84
CA ARG A 56 -1.58 -8.96 -13.56
C ARG A 56 -1.99 -10.24 -12.82
N ASN A 57 -2.69 -10.06 -11.70
CA ASN A 57 -3.12 -11.11 -10.77
C ASN A 57 -1.98 -11.91 -10.12
N GLN A 58 -0.72 -11.48 -10.25
CA GLN A 58 0.38 -12.02 -9.48
C GLN A 58 0.48 -11.27 -8.16
N VAL A 59 0.47 -12.00 -7.05
CA VAL A 59 0.61 -11.46 -5.70
C VAL A 59 1.64 -12.29 -4.95
N VAL A 60 2.39 -11.65 -4.06
CA VAL A 60 3.28 -12.32 -3.11
C VAL A 60 2.67 -12.19 -1.73
N LEU A 61 2.63 -13.31 -0.99
CA LEU A 61 2.21 -13.33 0.41
C LEU A 61 3.43 -13.08 1.30
N ILE A 62 3.31 -12.12 2.20
CA ILE A 62 4.30 -11.83 3.23
C ILE A 62 3.66 -12.13 4.58
N GLU A 63 4.24 -13.05 5.34
CA GLU A 63 3.68 -13.58 6.59
C GLU A 63 3.51 -12.52 7.70
N ASP A 64 4.34 -11.47 7.68
CA ASP A 64 4.26 -10.36 8.63
C ASP A 64 4.41 -9.03 7.87
N GLY A 65 3.30 -8.33 7.68
CA GLY A 65 3.24 -7.04 6.97
C GLY A 65 4.16 -5.98 7.54
N ARG A 66 4.51 -6.04 8.84
CA ARG A 66 5.42 -5.07 9.46
C ARG A 66 6.83 -5.11 8.90
N ARG A 67 7.19 -6.19 8.23
CA ARG A 67 8.51 -6.38 7.61
C ARG A 67 8.62 -5.71 6.24
N MET A 68 7.52 -5.17 5.70
CA MET A 68 7.47 -4.66 4.33
C MET A 68 8.46 -3.55 4.06
N GLY A 69 8.61 -2.60 4.98
CA GLY A 69 9.55 -1.50 4.85
C GLY A 69 10.99 -2.00 4.71
N ALA A 70 11.41 -2.92 5.58
CA ALA A 70 12.74 -3.54 5.52
C ALA A 70 12.95 -4.42 4.26
N ILE A 71 11.92 -5.11 3.79
CA ILE A 71 11.97 -5.87 2.53
C ILE A 71 12.20 -4.92 1.34
N MET A 72 11.48 -3.79 1.34
CA MET A 72 11.50 -2.82 0.24
C MET A 72 12.69 -1.85 0.30
N GLU A 73 13.37 -1.71 1.44
CA GLU A 73 14.56 -0.86 1.61
C GLU A 73 15.67 -1.17 0.59
N ASN A 74 15.76 -2.44 0.16
CA ASN A 74 16.75 -2.87 -0.83
C ASN A 74 16.20 -2.95 -2.26
N SER A 75 14.95 -2.52 -2.47
CA SER A 75 14.21 -2.67 -3.72
C SER A 75 14.07 -1.37 -4.52
N PHE A 76 14.75 -0.29 -4.10
CA PHE A 76 14.91 1.03 -4.75
C PHE A 76 13.86 1.39 -5.82
N GLY A 77 12.87 2.21 -5.47
CA GLY A 77 12.00 2.87 -6.45
C GLY A 77 10.91 1.99 -7.06
N ILE A 78 10.45 0.97 -6.35
CA ILE A 78 9.33 0.12 -6.79
C ILE A 78 8.01 0.65 -6.23
N GLU A 79 7.04 0.83 -7.12
CA GLU A 79 5.65 1.09 -6.77
C GLU A 79 4.90 -0.22 -6.56
N TYR A 80 4.09 -0.29 -5.52
CA TYR A 80 3.34 -1.50 -5.20
C TYR A 80 2.09 -1.19 -4.39
N PHE A 81 1.20 -2.17 -4.33
CA PHE A 81 0.06 -2.18 -3.43
C PHE A 81 0.26 -3.16 -2.28
N ILE A 82 -0.38 -2.88 -1.14
CA ILE A 82 -0.49 -3.82 -0.02
C ILE A 82 -1.96 -3.92 0.43
N THR A 83 -2.41 -5.12 0.72
CA THR A 83 -3.67 -5.38 1.43
C THR A 83 -3.51 -6.57 2.37
N ASN A 84 -4.22 -6.60 3.50
CA ASN A 84 -4.25 -7.81 4.31
C ASN A 84 -5.10 -8.91 3.65
N VAL A 85 -4.98 -10.14 4.14
CA VAL A 85 -5.69 -11.30 3.57
C VAL A 85 -7.22 -11.18 3.59
N ASN A 86 -7.76 -10.34 4.47
CA ASN A 86 -9.20 -10.09 4.62
C ASN A 86 -9.70 -8.92 3.75
N PHE A 87 -8.81 -8.22 3.04
CA PHE A 87 -9.14 -7.04 2.24
C PHE A 87 -9.82 -5.92 3.05
N ASN A 88 -9.38 -5.70 4.29
CA ASN A 88 -9.89 -4.65 5.18
C ASN A 88 -9.36 -3.25 4.83
N TYR A 89 -8.20 -3.19 4.18
CA TYR A 89 -7.56 -1.97 3.73
C TYR A 89 -6.83 -2.17 2.41
N LEU A 90 -6.47 -1.08 1.75
CA LEU A 90 -5.54 -1.08 0.63
C LEU A 90 -4.58 0.10 0.79
N LEU A 91 -3.30 -0.17 0.57
CA LEU A 91 -2.27 0.84 0.42
C LEU A 91 -1.80 0.86 -1.04
N ALA A 92 -1.54 2.05 -1.57
CA ALA A 92 -0.80 2.27 -2.80
C ALA A 92 0.46 3.08 -2.47
N ILE A 93 1.61 2.51 -2.77
CA ILE A 93 2.92 3.11 -2.55
C ILE A 93 3.44 3.51 -3.93
N ASN A 94 3.68 4.81 -4.12
CA ASN A 94 4.36 5.35 -5.29
C ASN A 94 5.50 6.29 -4.86
N TRP A 95 6.21 6.86 -5.84
CA TRP A 95 7.39 7.69 -5.61
C TRP A 95 7.12 9.00 -4.84
N TYR A 96 5.87 9.43 -4.78
CA TYR A 96 5.47 10.71 -4.20
C TYR A 96 4.67 10.53 -2.90
N SER A 97 3.79 9.53 -2.87
CA SER A 97 2.85 9.33 -1.78
C SER A 97 2.69 7.86 -1.41
N ILE A 98 2.33 7.67 -0.13
CA ILE A 98 1.69 6.45 0.36
C ILE A 98 0.23 6.81 0.60
N GLU A 99 -0.65 6.20 -0.18
CA GLU A 99 -2.09 6.38 -0.06
C GLU A 99 -2.70 5.15 0.60
N GLY A 100 -3.59 5.36 1.56
CA GLY A 100 -4.28 4.27 2.24
C GLY A 100 -5.76 4.53 2.46
N VAL A 101 -6.55 3.46 2.36
CA VAL A 101 -8.01 3.47 2.50
C VAL A 101 -8.48 2.27 3.31
N GLY A 102 -9.72 2.31 3.82
CA GLY A 102 -10.27 1.26 4.68
C GLY A 102 -9.71 1.37 6.09
N SER A 103 -9.41 0.26 6.75
CA SER A 103 -8.90 0.30 8.13
C SER A 103 -7.53 0.99 8.25
N ALA A 104 -6.78 1.14 7.14
CA ALA A 104 -5.49 1.83 7.14
C ALA A 104 -5.58 3.31 7.51
N VAL A 105 -6.73 3.94 7.22
CA VAL A 105 -7.00 5.34 7.56
C VAL A 105 -6.80 5.62 9.05
N ASN A 106 -7.08 4.65 9.92
CA ASN A 106 -7.03 4.85 11.37
C ASN A 106 -5.59 5.05 11.87
N TRP A 107 -4.64 4.22 11.43
CA TRP A 107 -3.26 4.34 11.87
C TRP A 107 -2.48 5.37 11.06
N MET A 108 -2.81 5.59 9.79
CA MET A 108 -2.13 6.59 8.95
C MET A 108 -2.34 8.03 9.44
N LYS A 109 -3.45 8.33 10.13
CA LYS A 109 -3.68 9.65 10.74
C LYS A 109 -2.57 10.02 11.73
N ASN A 110 -2.07 9.05 12.47
CA ASN A 110 -1.01 9.27 13.46
C ASN A 110 0.31 9.67 12.79
N LEU A 111 0.54 9.28 11.53
CA LEU A 111 1.74 9.61 10.77
C LEU A 111 1.71 11.01 10.14
N ILE A 112 0.55 11.66 10.13
CA ILE A 112 0.40 13.06 9.69
C ILE A 112 0.69 14.01 10.85
N GLU A 113 0.33 13.61 12.07
CA GLU A 113 0.43 14.45 13.27
C GLU A 113 1.85 14.50 13.87
N GLU A 114 2.78 13.68 13.35
CA GLU A 114 4.20 13.64 13.76
C GLU A 114 5.11 14.57 12.92
N GLU A 115 4.57 15.42 12.04
CA GLU A 115 5.31 16.49 11.34
C GLU A 115 5.45 17.79 12.15
#